data_AF-A0A515KSN8-F1
#
_entry.id   AF-A0A515KSN8-F1
#
_cell.length_a   1.000
_cell.length_b   1.000
_cell.length_c   1.000
_cell.angle_alpha   90.00
_cell.angle_beta   90.00
_cell.angle_gamma   90.00
#
_symmetry.space_group_name_H-M   'P 1'
#
loop_
_entity.id
_entity.type
_entity.pdbx_description
1 polymer ?
#
loop_
_entity_poly.entity_id
_entity_poly.type
_entity_poly.pdbx_seq_one_letter_code
_entity_poly.pdbx_strand_id
1 'polypeptide(L)' 'MPAVDFAELLHIELPLQQRPYQTFAGFLLQEFGKIADEGDHVVAHGWRFEVMDLDGRRIDKVLASQAEEVALG' A
#
# COMPACT_ATOMS: atom_id res chain seq x y z
N MET A 1 5.59 9.77 -1.75
CA MET A 1 4.52 9.93 -2.76
C MET A 1 3.20 10.25 -2.06
N PRO A 2 2.49 11.32 -2.45
CA PRO A 2 1.10 11.58 -2.04
C PRO A 2 0.16 10.39 -2.29
N ALA A 3 -0.89 10.27 -1.48
CA ALA A 3 -1.86 9.18 -1.60
C ALA A 3 -2.63 9.22 -2.94
N VAL A 4 -2.93 10.44 -3.40
CA VAL A 4 -3.65 10.65 -4.66
C VAL A 4 -2.80 10.23 -5.88
N ASP A 5 -1.50 10.52 -5.85
CA ASP A 5 -0.60 10.20 -6.97
C ASP A 5 -0.42 8.69 -7.17
N PHE A 6 -0.25 7.89 -6.09
CA PHE A 6 -0.14 6.43 -6.26
C PHE A 6 -1.46 5.81 -6.71
N ALA A 7 -2.58 6.36 -6.22
CA ALA A 7 -3.90 5.88 -6.59
C ALA A 7 -4.19 6.15 -8.06
N GLU A 8 -3.83 7.32 -8.57
CA GLU A 8 -3.89 7.63 -9.99
C GLU A 8 -3.00 6.69 -10.81
N LEU A 9 -1.74 6.49 -10.38
CA LEU A 9 -0.77 5.62 -11.05
C LEU A 9 -1.24 4.17 -11.17
N LEU A 10 -1.92 3.65 -10.14
CA LEU A 10 -2.38 2.26 -10.07
C LEU A 10 -3.86 2.09 -10.40
N HIS A 11 -4.53 3.16 -10.82
CA HIS A 11 -5.97 3.21 -11.10
C HIS A 11 -6.83 2.70 -9.93
N ILE A 12 -6.48 3.09 -8.70
CA ILE A 12 -7.19 2.75 -7.47
C ILE A 12 -8.13 3.90 -7.08
N GLU A 13 -9.38 3.56 -6.75
CA GLU A 13 -10.29 4.51 -6.14
C GLU A 13 -10.07 4.57 -4.62
N LEU A 14 -9.67 5.75 -4.13
CA LEU A 14 -9.55 6.01 -2.70
C LEU A 14 -10.81 6.69 -2.15
N PRO A 15 -11.18 6.45 -0.87
CA PRO A 15 -12.30 7.15 -0.24
C PRO A 15 -12.14 8.67 -0.32
N LEU A 16 -13.21 9.38 -0.69
CA LEU A 16 -13.21 10.85 -0.80
C LEU A 16 -13.38 11.56 0.54
N GLN A 17 -14.00 10.90 1.52
CA GLN A 17 -14.24 11.44 2.86
C GLN A 17 -13.51 10.60 3.90
N GLN A 18 -12.88 11.26 4.89
CA GLN A 18 -12.23 10.63 6.05
C GLN A 18 -11.06 9.68 5.73
N ARG A 19 -10.10 10.09 4.91
CA ARG A 19 -8.82 9.36 4.78
C ARG A 19 -7.89 9.71 5.95
N PRO A 20 -7.51 8.76 6.82
CA PRO A 20 -6.57 9.03 7.92
C PRO A 20 -5.11 9.13 7.45
N TYR A 21 -4.87 9.11 6.13
CA TYR A 21 -3.56 9.15 5.51
C TYR A 21 -3.52 10.13 4.34
N GLN A 22 -2.33 10.66 4.06
CA GLN A 22 -2.07 11.64 2.99
C GLN A 22 -0.99 11.16 2.02
N THR A 23 -0.28 10.09 2.35
CA THR A 23 0.84 9.54 1.58
C THR A 23 0.61 8.05 1.33
N PHE A 24 1.32 7.50 0.34
CA PHE A 24 1.29 6.06 0.07
C PHE A 24 1.78 5.23 1.27
N ALA A 25 2.85 5.66 1.94
CA ALA A 25 3.31 5.00 3.16
C ALA A 25 2.26 5.05 4.29
N GLY A 26 1.54 6.18 4.42
CA GLY A 26 0.44 6.29 5.39
C GLY A 26 -0.72 5.36 5.07
N PHE A 27 -1.06 5.18 3.79
CA PHE A 27 -2.02 4.18 3.34
C PHE A 27 -1.57 2.77 3.73
N LEU A 28 -0.32 2.40 3.44
CA LEU A 28 0.18 1.07 3.78
C LEU A 28 0.17 0.81 5.29
N LEU A 29 0.59 1.79 6.11
CA LEU A 29 0.54 1.65 7.57
C LEU A 29 -0.89 1.49 8.09
N GLN A 30 -1.86 2.17 7.47
CA GLN A 30 -3.28 2.00 7.78
C GLN A 30 -3.74 0.57 7.46
N GLU A 31 -3.36 0.02 6.31
CA GLU A 31 -3.68 -1.36 5.92
C GLU A 31 -2.99 -2.41 6.81
N PHE A 32 -1.72 -2.18 7.19
CA PHE A 32 -0.99 -3.07 8.08
C PHE A 32 -1.55 -3.09 9.51
N GLY A 33 -2.07 -1.96 10.00
CA GLY A 33 -2.49 -1.80 11.39
C GLY A 33 -1.34 -1.88 12.42
N LYS A 34 -0.09 -1.89 11.94
CA LYS A 34 1.15 -1.93 12.73
C LYS A 34 2.24 -1.13 12.02
N ILE A 35 3.36 -0.94 12.70
CA ILE A 35 4.60 -0.52 12.04
C ILE A 35 5.07 -1.69 11.17
N ALA A 36 5.36 -1.41 9.90
CA ALA A 36 5.80 -2.40 8.94
C ALA A 36 7.30 -2.70 9.06
N ASP A 37 7.67 -3.93 8.78
CA ASP A 37 9.06 -4.40 8.60
C ASP A 37 9.34 -4.67 7.10
N GLU A 38 10.61 -4.82 6.72
CA GLU A 38 10.96 -5.28 5.37
C GLU A 38 10.39 -6.68 5.09
N GLY A 39 9.83 -6.88 3.91
CA GLY A 39 9.15 -8.11 3.49
C GLY A 39 7.69 -8.22 3.93
N ASP A 40 7.20 -7.35 4.83
CA ASP A 40 5.77 -7.27 5.12
C ASP A 40 4.98 -6.90 3.85
N HIS A 41 3.80 -7.49 3.71
CA HIS A 41 2.92 -7.19 2.59
C HIS A 41 1.43 -7.17 2.95
N VAL A 42 0.67 -6.41 2.18
CA VAL A 42 -0.80 -6.33 2.23
C VAL A 42 -1.37 -6.49 0.83
N VAL A 43 -2.61 -6.97 0.75
CA VAL A 43 -3.39 -7.01 -0.48
C VAL A 43 -4.57 -6.06 -0.34
N ALA A 44 -4.66 -5.08 -1.22
CA ALA A 44 -5.73 -4.09 -1.24
C ALA A 44 -6.01 -3.62 -2.67
N HIS A 45 -7.29 -3.40 -2.99
CA HIS A 45 -7.71 -2.88 -4.29
C HIS A 45 -7.17 -3.67 -5.50
N GLY A 46 -7.03 -4.99 -5.39
CA GLY A 46 -6.50 -5.84 -6.46
C GLY A 46 -4.97 -5.83 -6.60
N TRP A 47 -4.25 -5.14 -5.71
CA TRP A 47 -2.80 -5.07 -5.70
C TRP A 47 -2.23 -5.71 -4.45
N ARG A 48 -1.06 -6.35 -4.59
CA ARG A 48 -0.19 -6.73 -3.49
C ARG A 48 0.93 -5.70 -3.36
N PHE A 49 1.10 -5.17 -2.16
CA PHE A 49 2.15 -4.20 -1.84
C PHE A 49 3.15 -4.82 -0.86
N GLU A 50 4.43 -4.91 -1.24
CA GLU A 50 5.51 -5.42 -0.40
C GLU A 50 6.46 -4.30 0.01
N VAL A 51 6.80 -4.20 1.29
CA VAL A 51 7.85 -3.32 1.76
C VAL A 51 9.20 -3.93 1.36
N MET A 52 9.93 -3.22 0.50
CA MET A 52 11.25 -3.68 0.01
C MET A 52 12.41 -3.03 0.76
N ASP A 53 12.19 -1.85 1.35
CA ASP A 53 13.23 -1.10 2.05
C ASP A 53 12.60 -0.08 3.01
N LEU A 54 13.27 0.15 4.14
CA LEU A 54 12.91 1.13 5.16
C LEU A 54 14.05 2.15 5.36
N ASP A 55 13.73 3.43 5.33
CA ASP A 55 14.62 4.47 5.87
C ASP A 55 14.27 4.70 7.35
N GLY A 56 14.95 3.96 8.22
CA GLY A 56 14.66 3.91 9.65
C GLY A 56 13.30 3.26 9.92
N ARG A 57 12.27 4.08 10.22
CA ARG A 57 10.88 3.59 10.41
C ARG A 57 9.95 4.03 9.26
N ARG A 58 10.50 4.68 8.24
CA ARG A 58 9.72 5.17 7.10
C ARG A 58 9.81 4.16 5.98
N ILE A 59 8.65 3.75 5.46
CA ILE A 59 8.58 2.97 4.22
C ILE A 59 9.16 3.82 3.09
N ASP A 60 10.27 3.36 2.50
CA ASP A 60 10.96 4.08 1.43
C ASP A 60 10.69 3.45 0.07
N LYS A 61 10.76 2.12 -0.01
CA LYS A 61 10.56 1.37 -1.26
C LYS A 61 9.50 0.31 -1.11
N VAL A 62 8.61 0.25 -2.10
CA VAL A 62 7.49 -0.70 -2.15
C VAL A 62 7.45 -1.35 -3.53
N LEU A 63 7.28 -2.65 -3.56
CA LEU A 63 6.95 -3.38 -4.78
C LEU A 63 5.42 -3.53 -4.85
N ALA A 64 4.82 -2.99 -5.91
CA ALA A 64 3.42 -3.21 -6.22
C ALA A 64 3.31 -4.24 -7.35
N SER A 65 2.55 -5.31 -7.12
CA SER A 65 2.21 -6.30 -8.12
C SER A 65 0.71 -6.54 -8.14
N GLN A 66 0.16 -7.00 -9.26
CA GLN A 66 -1.22 -7.46 -9.29
C GLN A 66 -1.38 -8.59 -8.26
N ALA A 67 -2.41 -8.51 -7.43
CA ALA A 67 -2.74 -9.60 -6.54
C ALA A 67 -3.22 -10.76 -7.41
N GLU A 68 -2.52 -11.89 -7.37
CA GLU A 68 -3.03 -13.09 -8.03
C GLU A 68 -4.38 -13.43 -7.39
N GLU A 69 -5.43 -13.37 -8.20
CA GLU A 69 -6.71 -13.94 -7.85
C GLU A 69 -6.46 -15.45 -7.75
N VAL A 70 -6.31 -15.95 -6.53
CA VAL A 70 -6.34 -17.39 -6.30
C VAL A 70 -7.76 -17.79 -6.65
N ALA A 71 -7.96 -18.19 -7.91
CA ALA A 71 -9.18 -18.82 -8.37
C ALA A 71 -9.40 -20.04 -7.46
N LEU A 72 -10.21 -19.84 -6.43
CA LEU A 72 -10.80 -20.92 -5.67
C LEU A 72 -11.67 -21.68 -6.67
N GLY A 73 -11.09 -22.73 -7.26
CA GLY A 73 -11.81 -23.74 -8.01
C GLY A 73 -12.76 -24.54 -7.12
#